data_AF-A0A963RCC9-F1
#
_entry.id   AF-A0A963RCC9-F1
#
_cell.length_a   1.000
_cell.length_b   1.000
_cell.length_c   1.000
_cell.angle_alpha   90.00
_cell.angle_beta   90.00
_cell.angle_gamma   90.00
#
_symmetry.space_group_name_H-M   'P 1'
#
loop_
_entity.id
_entity.type
_entity.pdbx_description
1 polymer ?
#
loop_
_entity_poly.entity_id
_entity_poly.type
_entity_poly.pdbx_seq_one_letter_code
_entity_poly.pdbx_strand_id
1 'polypeptide(L)'
;MWGGRFEGGPSAIMREINASIPFDKALWRQDLAASKAHVTMLGAQGIVSGEDMQAILGGLDTIAAEYEANGVPEDWDLEDIHMTAESRLAELIGPAAGRLHTARSR
;
A
#
# COMPACT_ATOMS: atom_id res chain seq x y z
N MET A 1 8.30 4.92 -1.33
CA MET A 1 8.92 5.43 -2.58
C MET A 1 10.10 6.39 -2.35
N TRP A 2 10.50 6.65 -1.09
CA TRP A 2 11.59 7.60 -0.78
C TRP A 2 12.91 6.95 -0.34
N GLY A 3 12.93 5.64 -0.06
CA GLY A 3 14.13 4.97 0.46
C GLY A 3 15.19 4.56 -0.58
N GLY A 4 14.83 4.48 -1.87
CA GLY A 4 15.72 3.89 -2.89
C GLY A 4 16.71 4.86 -3.56
N ARG A 5 16.60 6.17 -3.28
CA ARG A 5 17.36 7.21 -4.01
C ARG A 5 18.48 7.87 -3.19
N PHE A 6 18.54 7.57 -1.90
CA PHE A 6 19.57 8.11 -0.99
C PHE A 6 20.52 6.99 -0.56
N GLU A 7 21.80 7.31 -0.37
CA GLU A 7 22.81 6.34 0.10
C GLU A 7 22.58 5.92 1.57
N GLY A 8 21.84 6.73 2.33
CA GLY A 8 21.47 6.46 3.71
C GLY A 8 19.97 6.70 3.96
N GLY A 9 19.46 6.12 5.05
CA GLY A 9 18.09 6.35 5.49
C GLY A 9 17.87 7.77 6.04
N PRO A 10 16.60 8.22 6.11
CA PRO A 10 16.26 9.49 6.73
C PRO A 10 16.70 9.53 8.20
N SER A 11 17.05 10.72 8.69
CA SER A 11 17.31 10.93 10.12
C SER A 11 16.05 10.61 10.95
N ALA A 12 16.21 10.31 12.25
CA ALA A 12 15.08 10.03 13.13
C ALA A 12 14.07 11.19 13.16
N ILE A 13 14.56 12.42 13.30
CA ILE A 13 13.72 13.64 13.25
C ILE A 13 12.96 13.75 11.92
N MET A 14 13.61 13.44 10.79
CA MET A 14 12.93 13.54 9.49
C MET A 14 11.80 12.52 9.38
N ARG A 15 11.95 11.30 9.92
CA ARG A 15 10.87 10.31 9.97
C ARG A 15 9.71 10.80 10.82
N GLU A 16 9.98 11.30 12.02
CA GLU A 16 8.93 11.75 12.95
C GLU A 16 8.08 12.90 12.41
N ILE A 17 8.69 13.87 11.72
CA ILE A 17 7.94 15.02 11.17
C ILE A 17 7.22 14.72 9.85
N ASN A 18 7.62 13.67 9.15
CA ASN A 18 7.13 13.34 7.82
C ASN A 18 6.06 12.24 7.84
N ALA A 19 6.09 11.35 8.84
CA ALA A 19 5.10 10.29 8.98
C ALA A 19 3.69 10.87 9.21
N SER A 20 2.75 10.48 8.34
CA SER A 20 1.33 10.80 8.44
C SER A 20 0.49 9.65 8.98
N ILE A 21 1.06 8.44 9.12
CA ILE A 21 0.36 7.24 9.58
C ILE A 21 -0.46 7.41 10.87
N PRO A 22 -0.07 8.21 11.89
CA PRO A 22 -0.87 8.34 13.10
C PRO A 22 -2.27 8.93 12.86
N PHE A 23 -2.46 9.68 11.78
CA PHE A 23 -3.74 10.32 11.45
C PHE A 23 -4.34 9.89 10.11
N ASP A 24 -3.53 9.65 9.08
CA ASP A 24 -4.04 9.28 7.75
C ASP A 24 -4.58 7.85 7.69
N LYS A 25 -4.25 6.99 8.67
CA LYS A 25 -4.81 5.64 8.81
C LYS A 25 -6.34 5.62 8.86
N ALA A 26 -6.96 6.74 9.23
CA ALA A 26 -8.42 6.89 9.17
C ALA A 26 -8.98 6.72 7.74
N LEU A 27 -8.14 6.91 6.71
CA LEU A 27 -8.47 6.84 5.29
C LEU A 27 -8.28 5.44 4.68
N TRP A 28 -7.99 4.42 5.49
CA TRP A 28 -7.68 3.08 4.96
C TRP A 28 -8.78 2.51 4.06
N ARG A 29 -10.05 2.77 4.37
CA ARG A 29 -11.18 2.27 3.56
C ARG A 29 -11.16 2.88 2.17
N GLN A 30 -10.87 4.17 2.08
CA GLN A 30 -10.78 4.92 0.83
C GLN A 30 -9.55 4.48 0.03
N ASP A 31 -8.41 4.30 0.69
CA ASP A 31 -7.18 3.82 0.06
C ASP A 31 -7.36 2.42 -0.58
N LEU A 32 -7.92 1.46 0.17
CA LEU A 32 -8.16 0.11 -0.35
C LEU A 32 -9.21 0.12 -1.47
N ALA A 33 -10.27 0.93 -1.36
CA ALA A 33 -11.28 1.05 -2.41
C ALA A 33 -10.69 1.60 -3.71
N ALA A 34 -9.89 2.68 -3.62
CA ALA A 34 -9.19 3.25 -4.77
C ALA A 34 -8.18 2.26 -5.37
N SER A 35 -7.47 1.51 -4.52
CA SER A 35 -6.52 0.47 -4.96
C SER A 35 -7.20 -0.67 -5.73
N LYS A 36 -8.37 -1.13 -5.27
CA LYS A 36 -9.17 -2.15 -5.99
C LYS A 36 -9.64 -1.64 -7.35
N ALA A 37 -10.14 -0.40 -7.41
CA ALA A 37 -10.55 0.21 -8.67
C ALA A 37 -9.38 0.34 -9.64
N HIS A 38 -8.23 0.79 -9.14
CA HIS A 38 -7.01 0.97 -9.94
C HIS A 38 -6.50 -0.34 -10.53
N VAL A 39 -6.34 -1.40 -9.73
CA VAL A 39 -5.85 -2.68 -10.25
C VAL A 39 -6.83 -3.32 -11.23
N THR A 40 -8.14 -3.14 -11.02
CA THR A 40 -9.17 -3.59 -11.96
C THR A 40 -9.01 -2.89 -13.31
N MET A 41 -8.76 -1.57 -13.30
CA MET A 41 -8.46 -0.80 -14.50
C MET A 41 -7.16 -1.28 -15.17
N LEU A 42 -6.08 -1.47 -14.42
CA LEU A 42 -4.81 -1.97 -14.97
C LEU A 42 -4.95 -3.34 -15.64
N GLY A 43 -5.73 -4.24 -15.05
CA GLY A 43 -6.05 -5.54 -15.65
C GLY A 43 -6.88 -5.41 -16.93
N ALA A 44 -7.89 -4.53 -16.93
CA ALA A 44 -8.69 -4.25 -18.12
C ALA A 44 -7.88 -3.64 -19.28
N GLN A 45 -6.83 -2.86 -18.97
CA GLN A 45 -5.89 -2.31 -19.96
C GLN A 45 -4.79 -3.30 -20.38
N GLY A 46 -4.73 -4.50 -19.76
CA GLY A 46 -3.68 -5.48 -20.03
C GLY A 46 -2.29 -5.08 -19.52
N ILE A 47 -2.20 -4.08 -18.63
CA ILE A 47 -0.94 -3.62 -18.02
C ILE A 47 -0.48 -4.61 -16.93
N VAL A 48 -1.45 -5.23 -16.25
CA VAL A 48 -1.23 -6.26 -15.24
C VAL A 48 -1.95 -7.53 -15.69
N SER A 49 -1.36 -8.70 -15.42
CA SER A 49 -1.97 -9.98 -15.79
C SER A 49 -3.27 -10.21 -15.00
N GLY A 50 -4.17 -11.03 -15.54
CA GLY A 50 -5.39 -11.40 -14.81
C GLY A 50 -5.09 -12.12 -13.49
N GLU A 51 -4.03 -12.92 -13.45
CA GLU A 51 -3.57 -13.60 -12.23
C GLU A 51 -3.08 -12.61 -11.17
N ASP A 52 -2.19 -11.68 -11.54
CA ASP A 52 -1.69 -10.65 -10.63
C ASP A 52 -2.83 -9.73 -10.14
N MET A 53 -3.76 -9.37 -11.02
CA MET A 53 -4.93 -8.57 -10.65
C MET A 53 -5.77 -9.28 -9.59
N GLN A 54 -6.08 -10.56 -9.77
CA GLN A 54 -6.85 -11.34 -8.79
C GLN A 54 -6.10 -11.52 -7.47
N ALA A 55 -4.78 -11.75 -7.53
CA ALA A 55 -3.94 -11.83 -6.33
C ALA A 55 -3.98 -10.52 -5.54
N ILE A 56 -3.86 -9.37 -6.22
CA ILE A 56 -3.95 -8.05 -5.58
C ILE A 56 -5.34 -7.82 -4.98
N LEU A 57 -6.43 -8.11 -5.72
CA LEU A 57 -7.79 -7.93 -5.21
C LEU A 57 -8.03 -8.76 -3.93
N GLY A 58 -7.68 -10.05 -3.95
CA GLY A 58 -7.81 -10.92 -2.78
C GLY A 58 -6.92 -10.52 -1.60
N GLY A 59 -5.71 -10.03 -1.88
CA GLY A 59 -4.83 -9.46 -0.86
C GLY A 59 -5.45 -8.21 -0.20
N LEU A 60 -6.02 -7.29 -0.99
CA LEU A 60 -6.71 -6.10 -0.48
C LEU A 60 -7.98 -6.45 0.31
N ASP A 61 -8.70 -7.52 -0.04
CA ASP A 61 -9.82 -8.04 0.77
C ASP A 61 -9.34 -8.57 2.12
N THR A 62 -8.22 -9.29 2.14
CA THR A 62 -7.60 -9.80 3.37
C THR A 62 -7.17 -8.66 4.29
N ILE A 63 -6.49 -7.65 3.75
CA ILE A 63 -6.07 -6.46 4.51
C ILE A 63 -7.28 -5.71 5.07
N ALA A 64 -8.35 -5.56 4.30
CA ALA A 64 -9.58 -4.93 4.79
C ALA A 64 -10.16 -5.68 6.00
N ALA A 65 -10.20 -7.01 5.96
CA ALA A 65 -10.66 -7.83 7.09
C ALA A 65 -9.74 -7.69 8.31
N GLU A 66 -8.42 -7.66 8.11
CA GLU A 66 -7.43 -7.44 9.18
C GLU A 66 -7.63 -6.08 9.85
N TYR A 67 -7.80 -5.01 9.07
CA TYR A 67 -7.99 -3.64 9.57
C TYR A 67 -9.35 -3.45 10.26
N GLU A 68 -10.41 -4.10 9.81
CA GLU A 68 -11.70 -4.08 10.54
C GLU A 68 -11.59 -4.79 11.89
N ALA A 69 -10.89 -5.94 11.95
CA ALA A 69 -10.79 -6.74 13.16
C ALA A 69 -9.85 -6.14 14.22
N ASN A 70 -8.70 -5.62 13.77
CA ASN A 70 -7.59 -5.27 14.66
C ASN A 70 -7.23 -3.78 14.62
N GLY A 71 -7.84 -3.01 13.71
CA GLY A 71 -7.38 -1.66 13.37
C GLY A 71 -6.17 -1.68 12.44
N VAL A 72 -5.83 -0.50 11.91
CA VAL A 72 -4.62 -0.30 11.11
C VAL A 72 -3.41 -0.26 12.05
N PRO A 73 -2.36 -1.08 11.81
CA PRO A 73 -1.13 -1.00 12.59
C PRO A 73 -0.44 0.35 12.38
N GLU A 74 0.17 0.88 13.44
CA GLU A 74 1.04 2.06 13.34
C GLU A 74 2.49 1.60 13.30
N ASP A 75 3.11 1.72 12.12
CA ASP A 75 4.55 1.55 11.94
C ASP A 75 5.13 2.87 11.41
N TRP A 76 5.98 3.50 12.21
CA TRP A 76 6.58 4.79 11.88
C TRP A 76 7.63 4.69 10.77
N ASP A 77 8.10 3.49 10.45
CA ASP A 77 8.94 3.25 9.27
C ASP A 77 8.10 3.17 7.98
N LEU A 78 6.78 2.99 8.10
CA LEU A 78 5.80 3.06 7.02
C LEU A 78 5.07 4.42 7.09
N GLU A 79 5.72 5.43 6.50
CA GLU A 79 5.35 6.85 6.49
C GLU A 79 3.84 7.15 6.50
N ASP A 80 3.06 6.47 5.67
CA ASP A 80 1.65 6.75 5.40
C ASP A 80 0.79 5.46 5.29
N ILE A 81 -0.53 5.63 5.25
CA ILE A 81 -1.48 4.53 5.04
C ILE A 81 -1.21 3.76 3.75
N HIS A 82 -0.75 4.45 2.69
CA HIS A 82 -0.47 3.84 1.39
C HIS A 82 0.68 2.82 1.49
N MET A 83 1.77 3.20 2.17
CA MET A 83 2.91 2.32 2.46
C MET A 83 2.52 1.17 3.36
N THR A 84 1.67 1.44 4.35
CA THR A 84 1.19 0.40 5.26
C THR A 84 0.42 -0.67 4.49
N ALA A 85 -0.52 -0.27 3.63
CA ALA A 85 -1.28 -1.21 2.79
C ALA A 85 -0.39 -1.92 1.75
N GLU A 86 0.51 -1.19 1.07
CA GLU A 86 1.40 -1.77 0.05
C GLU A 86 2.42 -2.75 0.63
N SER A 87 2.99 -2.44 1.80
CA SER A 87 3.91 -3.33 2.52
C SER A 87 3.19 -4.61 2.93
N ARG A 88 2.01 -4.48 3.55
CA ARG A 88 1.21 -5.63 3.95
C ARG A 88 0.78 -6.48 2.75
N LEU A 89 0.42 -5.84 1.64
CA LEU A 89 0.10 -6.54 0.40
C LEU A 89 1.31 -7.33 -0.12
N ALA A 90 2.51 -6.74 -0.12
CA ALA A 90 3.73 -7.44 -0.53
C ALA A 90 4.07 -8.64 0.37
N GLU A 91 3.80 -8.56 1.67
CA GLU A 91 3.94 -9.72 2.58
C GLU A 91 2.96 -10.86 2.24
N LEU A 92 1.73 -10.51 1.82
CA LEU A 92 0.69 -11.49 1.52
C LEU A 92 0.88 -12.18 0.16
N ILE A 93 1.24 -11.41 -0.87
CA ILE A 93 1.23 -11.90 -2.27
C ILE A 93 2.58 -11.78 -2.97
N GLY A 94 3.62 -11.33 -2.27
CA GLY A 94 4.97 -11.22 -2.79
C GLY A 94 5.11 -10.18 -3.90
N PRO A 95 5.97 -10.42 -4.92
CA PRO A 95 6.32 -9.43 -5.93
C PRO A 95 5.15 -8.85 -6.75
N ALA A 96 4.03 -9.57 -6.85
CA ALA A 96 2.84 -9.10 -7.55
C ALA A 96 2.30 -7.78 -6.98
N ALA A 97 2.45 -7.56 -5.67
CA ALA A 97 2.00 -6.34 -4.99
C ALA A 97 2.61 -5.06 -5.59
N GLY A 98 3.87 -5.12 -6.03
CA GLY A 98 4.57 -3.97 -6.62
C GLY A 98 3.93 -3.46 -7.90
N ARG A 99 3.08 -4.27 -8.56
CA ARG A 99 2.37 -3.86 -9.79
C ARG A 99 1.22 -2.89 -9.51
N LEU A 100 0.67 -2.88 -8.29
CA LEU A 100 -0.46 -2.01 -7.91
C LEU A 100 -0.11 -0.51 -8.09
N HIS A 101 1.13 -0.10 -7.87
CA HIS A 101 1.52 1.32 -8.01
C HIS A 101 1.86 1.73 -9.45
N THR A 102 1.69 0.85 -10.43
CA THR A 102 1.97 1.18 -11.83
C THR A 102 1.08 2.33 -12.29
N ALA A 103 1.70 3.37 -12.87
CA ALA A 103 1.04 4.59 -13.35
C ALA A 103 0.19 5.31 -12.28
N ARG A 104 0.56 5.18 -11.00
CA ARG A 104 -0.12 5.84 -9.88
C ARG A 104 0.83 6.81 -9.19
N SER A 105 0.28 7.92 -8.70
CA SER A 105 0.91 8.80 -7.72
C SER A 105 0.12 8.71 -6.43
N ARG A 106 0.80 8.95 -5.31
CA ARG A 106 0.14 9.32 -4.05
C ARG A 106 -0.47 10.71 -4.17
#